data_AF-A0A960K832-F1
#
_entry.id   AF-A0A960K832-F1
#
_cell.length_a   1.000
_cell.length_b   1.000
_cell.length_c   1.000
_cell.angle_alpha   90.00
_cell.angle_beta   90.00
_cell.angle_gamma   90.00
#
_symmetry.space_group_name_H-M   'P 1'
#
loop_
_entity.id
_entity.type
_entity.pdbx_description
1 polymer ?
#
loop_
_entity_poly.entity_id
_entity_poly.type
_entity_poly.pdbx_seq_one_letter_code
_entity_poly.pdbx_strand_id
1 'polypeptide(L)' 'TSFLMAVELTDDGPVGIGLLAYGQSGDPRSPHHLDGTEAYSAKAARPLRYADADIEADPALVRRTLRG' A
#
# COMPACT_ATOMS: atom_id res chain seq x y z
N THR A 1 9.85 -8.97 -10.39
CA THR A 1 8.73 -9.22 -9.46
C THR A 1 7.68 -8.16 -9.70
N SER A 2 6.41 -8.54 -9.89
CA SER A 2 5.30 -7.59 -10.09
C SER A 2 4.75 -7.11 -8.75
N PHE A 3 4.34 -8.05 -7.91
CA PHE A 3 3.84 -7.81 -6.56
C PHE A 3 4.66 -8.61 -5.55
N LEU A 4 5.02 -7.97 -4.44
CA LEU A 4 5.64 -8.58 -3.28
C LEU A 4 4.70 -8.40 -2.10
N MET A 5 4.52 -9.47 -1.34
CA MET A 5 3.85 -9.45 -0.06
C MET A 5 4.52 -10.49 0.84
N ALA A 6 4.82 -10.10 2.07
CA ALA A 6 5.23 -11.00 3.14
C ALA A 6 4.36 -10.70 4.35
N VAL A 7 3.71 -11.73 4.89
CA VAL A 7 2.74 -11.61 5.98
C VAL A 7 3.07 -12.61 7.06
N GLU A 8 3.04 -12.14 8.29
CA GLU A 8 3.03 -12.94 9.50
C GLU A 8 1.62 -12.95 10.09
N LEU A 9 1.15 -14.13 10.52
CA LEU A 9 -0.12 -14.27 11.21
C LEU A 9 0.15 -14.29 12.71
N THR A 10 -0.19 -13.20 13.38
CA THR A 10 0.00 -13.05 14.83
C THR A 10 -1.33 -13.24 15.56
N ASP A 11 -1.29 -13.35 16.89
CA ASP A 11 -2.49 -13.44 17.71
C ASP A 11 -3.37 -12.17 17.61
N ASP A 12 -2.76 -11.02 17.34
CA ASP A 12 -3.43 -9.72 17.18
C ASP A 12 -3.90 -9.46 15.73
N GLY A 13 -3.63 -10.40 14.81
CA GLY A 13 -3.99 -10.31 13.39
C GLY A 13 -2.80 -10.35 12.44
N PRO A 14 -3.04 -10.16 11.12
CA PRO A 14 -1.98 -10.23 10.13
C PRO A 14 -1.13 -8.96 10.13
N VAL A 15 0.19 -9.11 10.19
CA VAL A 15 1.16 -8.02 10.03
C VAL A 15 1.97 -8.30 8.77
N GLY A 16 2.11 -7.32 7.87
CA GLY A 16 2.79 -7.55 6.62
C GLY A 16 3.48 -6.34 6.02
N ILE A 17 4.40 -6.65 5.10
CA ILE A 17 5.00 -5.67 4.20
C ILE A 17 4.64 -6.03 2.77
N GLY A 18 4.56 -5.00 1.93
CA GLY A 18 4.25 -5.19 0.52
C GLY A 18 4.79 -4.09 -0.36
N LEU A 19 4.78 -4.41 -1.66
CA LEU A 19 5.23 -3.52 -2.70
C LEU A 19 4.61 -3.94 -4.03
N LEU A 20 4.03 -2.99 -4.75
CA LEU A 20 3.64 -3.16 -6.14
C LEU A 20 4.64 -2.43 -7.04
N ALA A 21 5.46 -3.18 -7.77
CA ALA A 21 6.64 -2.63 -8.45
C ALA A 21 6.31 -1.70 -9.63
N TYR A 22 5.08 -1.73 -10.14
CA TYR A 22 4.65 -0.91 -11.29
C TYR A 22 3.80 0.31 -10.89
N GLY A 23 3.64 0.58 -9.59
CA GLY A 23 2.71 1.61 -9.09
C GLY A 23 1.25 1.15 -9.11
N GLN A 24 0.37 1.92 -8.45
CA GLN A 24 -1.06 1.59 -8.32
C GLN A 24 -1.88 2.01 -9.55
N SER A 25 -1.30 2.75 -10.50
CA SER A 25 -2.01 3.25 -11.68
C SER A 25 -1.17 3.17 -12.95
N GLY A 26 -1.80 2.75 -14.04
CA GLY A 26 -1.21 2.83 -15.38
C GLY A 26 -1.33 4.22 -16.03
N ASP A 27 -2.07 5.17 -15.44
CA ASP A 27 -2.21 6.53 -15.99
C ASP A 27 -0.96 7.36 -15.62
N PRO A 28 -0.17 7.85 -16.59
CA PRO A 28 1.03 8.65 -16.32
C PRO A 28 0.79 9.95 -15.55
N ARG A 29 -0.46 10.42 -15.49
CA ARG A 29 -0.86 11.62 -14.74
C ARG A 29 -1.18 11.33 -13.28
N SER A 30 -1.32 10.06 -12.90
CA SER A 30 -1.56 9.67 -11.52
C SER A 30 -0.30 9.86 -10.68
N PRO A 31 -0.38 10.45 -9.48
CA PRO A 31 0.76 10.47 -8.56
C PRO A 31 1.20 9.04 -8.15
N HIS A 32 0.33 8.05 -8.34
CA HIS A 32 0.61 6.64 -8.04
C HIS A 32 1.06 5.81 -9.26
N HIS A 33 1.57 6.48 -10.30
CA HIS A 33 2.12 5.79 -11.47
C HIS A 33 3.54 5.26 -11.24
N LEU A 34 4.39 6.07 -10.59
CA LEU A 34 5.81 5.79 -10.43
C LEU A 34 6.23 5.45 -8.99
N ASP A 35 5.39 5.75 -8.00
CA ASP A 35 5.71 5.58 -6.56
C ASP A 35 6.11 4.14 -6.21
N GLY A 36 5.46 3.15 -6.81
CA GLY A 36 5.79 1.73 -6.68
C GLY A 36 7.13 1.36 -7.34
N THR A 37 7.43 1.94 -8.50
CA THR A 37 8.69 1.73 -9.22
C THR A 37 9.87 2.31 -8.44
N GLU A 38 9.70 3.52 -7.91
CA GLU A 38 10.70 4.19 -7.06
C GLU A 38 10.95 3.38 -5.78
N ALA A 39 9.89 2.92 -5.11
CA ALA A 39 10.02 2.08 -3.92
C ALA A 39 10.68 0.72 -4.22
N TYR A 40 10.42 0.12 -5.39
CA TYR A 40 11.11 -1.10 -5.82
C TYR A 40 12.61 -0.89 -6.05
N SER A 41 12.98 0.19 -6.75
CA SER A 41 14.38 0.55 -6.96
C SER A 41 15.12 0.75 -5.63
N ALA A 42 14.45 1.39 -4.67
CA ALA A 42 14.98 1.63 -3.33
C ALA A 42 14.90 0.42 -2.38
N LYS A 43 14.30 -0.71 -2.80
CA LYS A 43 13.97 -1.87 -1.94
C LYS A 43 13.15 -1.49 -0.69
N ALA A 44 12.35 -0.44 -0.81
CA ALA A 44 11.57 0.15 0.27
C ALA A 44 10.15 -0.45 0.29
N ALA A 45 10.04 -1.74 0.63
CA ALA A 45 8.73 -2.33 0.93
C ALA A 45 8.08 -1.59 2.11
N ARG A 46 6.75 -1.41 2.04
CA ARG A 46 5.99 -0.59 2.99
C ARG A 46 5.08 -1.47 3.84
N PRO A 47 4.72 -1.04 5.06
CA PRO A 47 3.70 -1.73 5.86
C PRO A 47 2.37 -1.85 5.10
N LEU A 48 1.78 -3.03 5.13
CA LEU A 48 0.40 -3.26 4.67
C LEU A 48 -0.53 -3.05 5.86
N ARG A 49 -1.20 -1.91 5.91
CA ARG A 49 -2.17 -1.57 6.96
C ARG A 49 -3.45 -2.37 6.76
N TYR A 50 -3.82 -3.18 7.75
CA TYR A 50 -4.99 -4.06 7.70
C TYR A 50 -6.00 -3.75 8.79
N ALA A 51 -5.56 -3.66 10.05
CA ALA A 51 -6.46 -3.33 11.15
C ALA A 51 -7.01 -1.90 11.01
N ASP A 52 -8.26 -1.68 11.42
CA ASP A 52 -8.90 -0.37 11.33
C ASP A 52 -8.06 0.72 12.00
N ALA A 53 -7.47 0.43 13.17
CA ALA A 53 -6.60 1.38 13.86
C ALA A 53 -5.39 1.81 13.03
N ASP A 54 -4.79 0.89 12.26
CA ASP A 54 -3.64 1.20 11.41
C ASP A 54 -4.04 2.05 10.20
N ILE A 55 -5.22 1.76 9.62
CA ILE A 55 -5.79 2.51 8.50
C ILE A 55 -6.14 3.94 8.94
N GLU A 56 -6.80 4.08 10.09
CA GLU A 56 -7.18 5.39 10.66
C GLU A 56 -5.96 6.22 11.10
N ALA A 57 -4.85 5.57 11.44
CA ALA A 57 -3.59 6.24 11.78
C ALA A 57 -2.77 6.71 10.56
N ASP A 58 -3.19 6.39 9.34
CA ASP A 58 -2.48 6.81 8.13
C ASP A 58 -2.67 8.33 7.89
N PRO A 59 -1.59 9.15 7.93
CA PRO A 59 -1.71 10.58 7.64
C PRO A 59 -2.15 10.86 6.20
N ALA A 60 -2.06 9.89 5.29
CA ALA A 60 -2.51 10.00 3.90
C ALA A 60 -3.93 9.44 3.67
N LEU A 61 -4.68 9.07 4.73
CA LEU A 61 -6.03 8.51 4.61
C LEU A 61 -6.99 9.50 3.91
N VAL A 62 -7.64 9.02 2.85
CA VAL A 62 -8.72 9.74 2.17
C VAL A 62 -9.98 8.87 2.17
N ARG A 63 -11.08 9.39 2.74
CA ARG A 63 -12.39 8.72 2.76
C ARG A 63 -13.38 9.45 1.86
N ARG A 64 -14.04 8.70 0.97
CA ARG A 64 -15.10 9.22 0.09
C ARG A 64 -16.32 8.30 0.16
N THR A 65 -17.47 8.86 0.53
CA THR A 65 -18.77 8.17 0.47
C THR A 65 -19.56 8.74 -0.71
N LEU A 66 -20.01 7.88 -1.62
CA LEU A 66 -20.83 8.27 -2.77
C LEU A 66 -22.29 7.89 -2.49
N ARG A 67 -23.21 8.80 -2.82
CA ARG A 67 -24.67 8.56 -2.75
C ARG A 67 -25.28 9.05 -4.06
N GLY A 68 -26.32 8.35 -4.53
CA GLY A 68 -27.07 8.71 -5.73
C GLY A 68 -28.07 9.82 -5.51
#